data_AF-L2GJ36-F1
#
_entry.id   AF-L2GJ36-F1
#
_cell.length_a   1.000
_cell.length_b   1.000
_cell.length_c   1.000
_cell.angle_alpha   90.00
_cell.angle_beta   90.00
_cell.angle_gamma   90.00
#
_symmetry.space_group_name_H-M   'P 1'
#
loop_
_entity.id
_entity.type
_entity.pdbx_description
1 polymer ?
#
loop_
_entity_poly.entity_id
_entity_poly.type
_entity_poly.pdbx_seq_one_letter_code
_entity_poly.pdbx_strand_id
1 'polypeptide(L)'
;MAEAGLPDGVNYADGSGKEDYRQYSGGSNAQSSLIQFFDVILGVDHRPTGEKRDPFSESERESRAPVPQHNFIMEMRRYMPGPHARFLKDVAGVANIREFVESHKQDRQLCLAYDACLAMLSAFRDKHIAIVTRYIILPSREVRARSRSRSPEAARQRMNLAVASRQRQSNAQGNNLEATGKNKKLTGTGGTALIPFLKQARDETGEPAIEEWTRRFMKRTNKPEGKGDFFLGKSDLPGPGVEVEVSGLAGTWTVDDDIGGICHY
;
A
#
# COMPACT_ATOMS: atom_id res chain seq x y z
N MET A 1 16.17 0.08 -10.92
CA MET A 1 15.55 -0.68 -12.04
C MET A 1 16.28 -2.00 -12.40
N ALA A 2 17.38 -2.33 -11.71
CA ALA A 2 18.18 -3.53 -11.99
C ALA A 2 17.40 -4.85 -11.99
N GLU A 3 16.43 -5.04 -11.08
CA GLU A 3 15.64 -6.27 -11.01
C GLU A 3 14.79 -6.54 -12.26
N ALA A 4 14.43 -5.47 -12.99
CA ALA A 4 13.73 -5.51 -14.27
C ALA A 4 14.67 -5.69 -15.47
N GLY A 5 15.97 -5.90 -15.23
CA GLY A 5 17.01 -6.12 -16.23
C GLY A 5 17.54 -4.83 -16.87
N LEU A 6 17.32 -3.67 -16.24
CA LEU A 6 17.94 -2.40 -16.62
C LEU A 6 18.80 -1.92 -15.44
N PRO A 7 20.04 -2.47 -15.27
CA PRO A 7 20.89 -2.16 -14.13
C PRO A 7 21.27 -0.68 -14.06
N ASP A 8 21.62 -0.09 -15.20
CA ASP A 8 22.02 1.31 -15.30
C ASP A 8 20.83 2.24 -15.53
N GLY A 9 19.65 1.69 -15.87
CA GLY A 9 18.44 2.44 -16.19
C GLY A 9 18.22 2.59 -17.68
N VAL A 10 17.68 3.74 -18.09
CA VAL A 10 17.39 4.07 -19.49
C VAL A 10 18.24 5.26 -19.91
N ASN A 11 18.93 5.14 -21.05
CA ASN A 11 19.62 6.27 -21.67
C ASN A 11 18.62 7.12 -22.46
N TYR A 12 18.48 8.39 -22.09
CA TYR A 12 17.65 9.35 -22.80
C TYR A 12 18.50 10.12 -23.81
N ALA A 13 18.80 9.48 -24.94
CA ALA A 13 19.63 10.07 -25.98
C ALA A 13 18.98 11.34 -26.57
N ASP A 14 19.69 12.45 -26.50
CA ASP A 14 19.30 13.76 -27.03
C ASP A 14 20.03 14.12 -28.34
N GLY A 15 20.82 13.18 -28.89
CA GLY A 15 21.63 13.37 -30.09
C GLY A 15 22.98 14.07 -29.85
N SER A 16 23.31 14.46 -28.61
CA SER A 16 24.60 15.09 -28.26
C SER A 16 25.78 14.12 -28.19
N GLY A 17 25.52 12.81 -28.29
CA GLY A 17 26.52 11.76 -28.12
C GLY A 17 26.88 11.47 -26.65
N LYS A 18 26.30 12.21 -25.69
CA LYS A 18 26.47 11.96 -24.26
C LYS A 18 25.48 10.86 -23.81
N GLU A 19 25.99 9.82 -23.17
CA GLU A 19 25.16 8.81 -22.54
C GLU A 19 24.70 9.29 -21.16
N ASP A 20 23.39 9.53 -21.01
CA ASP A 20 22.79 9.96 -19.74
C ASP A 20 21.77 8.92 -19.27
N TYR A 21 22.29 7.94 -18.55
CA TYR A 21 21.49 6.86 -17.97
C TYR A 21 20.76 7.33 -16.72
N ARG A 22 19.43 7.18 -16.73
CA ARG A 22 18.56 7.60 -15.63
C ARG A 22 17.70 6.45 -15.14
N GLN A 23 17.45 6.43 -13.84
CA GLN A 23 16.56 5.48 -13.19
C GLN A 23 15.34 6.21 -12.64
N TYR A 24 14.17 5.71 -13.03
CA TYR A 24 12.88 6.20 -12.56
C TYR A 24 12.03 5.04 -12.09
N SER A 25 11.28 5.28 -11.01
CA SER A 25 10.31 4.31 -10.50
C SER A 25 9.17 4.13 -11.50
N GLY A 26 8.69 2.88 -11.64
CA GLY A 26 7.52 2.60 -12.46
C GLY A 26 6.24 3.20 -11.85
N GLY A 27 5.17 3.22 -12.65
CA GLY A 27 3.88 3.74 -12.22
C GLY A 27 3.34 2.98 -11.00
N SER A 28 2.78 3.71 -10.02
CA SER A 28 2.16 3.10 -8.84
C SER A 28 1.05 3.99 -8.26
N ASN A 29 0.11 3.38 -7.53
CA ASN A 29 -0.99 4.12 -6.88
C ASN A 29 -0.50 5.13 -5.84
N ALA A 30 0.74 5.01 -5.35
CA ALA A 30 1.34 6.01 -4.46
C ALA A 30 1.61 7.36 -5.16
N GLN A 31 1.55 7.42 -6.49
CA GLN A 31 1.59 8.66 -7.27
C GLN A 31 0.22 9.35 -7.35
N SER A 32 -0.85 8.76 -6.80
CA SER A 32 -2.16 9.40 -6.69
C SER A 32 -2.14 10.48 -5.60
N SER A 33 -2.41 11.72 -6.01
CA SER A 33 -2.50 12.85 -5.08
C SER A 33 -3.73 12.75 -4.16
N LEU A 34 -4.82 12.13 -4.61
CA LEU A 34 -6.05 12.00 -3.84
C LEU A 34 -5.86 11.07 -2.62
N ILE A 35 -5.19 9.93 -2.81
CA ILE A 35 -4.94 8.99 -1.72
C ILE A 35 -4.06 9.65 -0.65
N GLN A 36 -2.98 10.31 -1.07
CA GLN A 36 -2.10 11.04 -0.14
C GLN A 36 -2.79 12.24 0.52
N PHE A 37 -3.75 12.88 -0.15
CA PHE A 37 -4.51 13.97 0.43
C PHE A 37 -5.32 13.50 1.64
N PHE A 38 -6.02 12.37 1.54
CA PHE A 38 -6.77 11.81 2.67
C PHE A 38 -5.85 11.43 3.84
N ASP A 39 -4.68 10.88 3.55
CA ASP A 39 -3.69 10.61 4.60
C ASP A 39 -3.27 11.89 5.34
N VAL A 40 -2.97 12.95 4.60
CA VAL A 40 -2.52 14.23 5.18
C VAL A 40 -3.61 14.86 6.04
N ILE A 41 -4.85 14.98 5.53
CA ILE A 41 -5.90 15.68 6.30
C ILE A 41 -6.35 14.89 7.52
N LEU A 42 -6.27 13.56 7.49
CA LEU A 42 -6.63 12.68 8.61
C LEU A 42 -5.45 12.39 9.54
N GLY A 43 -4.28 13.01 9.33
CA GLY A 43 -3.11 12.83 10.20
C GLY A 43 -2.53 11.41 10.20
N VAL A 44 -2.59 10.71 9.06
CA VAL A 44 -1.98 9.39 8.85
C VAL A 44 -0.51 9.56 8.45
N ASP A 45 0.37 9.10 9.34
CA ASP A 45 1.82 9.11 9.12
C ASP A 45 2.31 7.79 8.53
N HIS A 46 2.99 7.87 7.38
CA HIS A 46 3.60 6.72 6.72
C HIS A 46 5.09 6.60 7.04
N ARG A 47 5.55 5.38 7.34
CA ARG A 47 6.97 5.10 7.63
C ARG A 47 7.63 4.28 6.51
N PRO A 48 8.98 4.22 6.47
CA PRO A 48 9.68 3.28 5.60
C PRO A 48 9.18 1.84 5.81
N THR A 49 9.19 1.05 4.73
CA THR A 49 8.61 -0.30 4.77
C THR A 49 9.40 -1.22 5.69
N GLY A 50 8.73 -1.83 6.67
CA GLY A 50 9.32 -2.73 7.66
C GLY A 50 9.64 -2.06 9.00
N GLU A 51 9.54 -0.74 9.10
CA GLU A 51 9.66 -0.02 10.37
C GLU A 51 8.33 -0.06 11.13
N LYS A 52 8.42 -0.30 12.44
CA LYS A 52 7.27 -0.26 13.36
C LYS A 52 7.30 1.03 14.15
N ARG A 53 6.14 1.45 14.67
CA ARG A 53 6.03 2.55 15.63
C ARG A 53 6.93 2.27 16.83
N ASP A 54 7.88 3.17 17.09
CA ASP A 54 8.64 3.17 18.33
C ASP A 54 7.78 3.81 19.44
N PRO A 55 7.38 3.07 20.49
CA PRO A 55 6.58 3.62 21.58
C PRO A 55 7.29 4.73 22.37
N PHE A 56 8.61 4.89 22.24
CA PHE A 56 9.38 5.95 22.91
C PHE A 56 9.52 7.24 22.07
N SER A 57 9.04 7.25 20.83
CA SER A 57 9.15 8.43 19.95
C SER A 57 8.13 9.53 20.25
N GLU A 58 7.05 9.25 20.99
CA GLU A 58 6.02 10.28 21.27
C GLU A 58 6.47 11.32 22.29
N SER A 59 7.31 10.94 23.27
CA SER A 59 7.82 11.87 24.29
C SER A 59 8.87 12.86 23.76
N GLU A 60 9.43 12.64 22.56
CA GLU A 60 10.37 13.57 21.91
C GLU A 60 9.68 14.49 20.87
N ARG A 61 8.41 14.23 20.51
CA ARG A 61 7.65 15.04 19.54
C ARG A 61 7.24 16.42 20.08
N GLU A 62 7.29 16.63 21.39
CA GLU A 62 6.96 17.92 22.03
C GLU A 62 8.06 18.99 21.87
N SER A 63 9.25 18.67 21.34
CA SER A 63 10.37 19.63 21.30
C SER A 63 11.19 19.66 20.01
N ARG A 64 10.95 18.77 19.04
CA ARG A 64 11.68 18.78 17.75
C ARG A 64 10.74 18.61 16.57
N ALA A 65 10.91 19.47 15.56
CA ALA A 65 10.26 19.33 14.27
C ALA A 65 10.52 17.92 13.72
N PRO A 66 9.49 17.21 13.20
CA PRO A 66 9.63 15.84 12.74
C PRO A 66 10.72 15.76 11.67
N VAL A 67 11.76 14.95 11.94
CA VAL A 67 12.79 14.66 10.94
C VAL A 67 12.08 13.98 9.76
N PRO A 68 12.18 14.50 8.52
CA PRO A 68 11.51 13.88 7.39
C PRO A 68 12.16 12.53 7.12
N GLN A 69 11.55 11.46 7.66
CA GLN A 69 11.91 10.12 7.25
C GLN A 69 11.47 9.96 5.80
N HIS A 70 12.44 9.85 4.89
CA HIS A 70 12.19 9.72 3.47
C HIS A 70 11.52 8.38 3.17
N ASN A 71 10.19 8.33 3.25
CA ASN A 71 9.41 7.15 2.91
C ASN A 71 9.09 7.12 1.40
N PHE A 72 8.74 5.93 0.89
CA PHE A 72 8.41 5.74 -0.53
C PHE A 72 7.25 6.63 -1.00
N ILE A 73 6.25 6.87 -0.16
CA ILE A 73 5.07 7.69 -0.48
C ILE A 73 5.47 9.16 -0.71
N MET A 74 6.38 9.70 0.10
CA MET A 74 6.95 11.05 -0.07
C MET A 74 7.78 11.15 -1.34
N GLU A 75 8.55 10.12 -1.68
CA GLU A 75 9.29 10.08 -2.95
C GLU A 75 8.35 10.18 -4.15
N MET A 76 7.20 9.49 -4.09
CA MET A 76 6.20 9.49 -5.16
C MET A 76 5.56 10.86 -5.41
N ARG A 77 5.69 11.84 -4.49
CA ARG A 77 5.27 13.22 -4.76
C ARG A 77 6.09 13.88 -5.86
N ARG A 78 7.35 13.46 -6.08
CA ARG A 78 8.18 13.91 -7.21
C ARG A 78 7.67 13.43 -8.56
N TYR A 79 6.83 12.39 -8.55
CA TYR A 79 6.20 11.81 -9.73
C TYR A 79 4.76 12.32 -9.95
N MET A 80 4.30 13.28 -9.14
CA MET A 80 3.00 13.94 -9.30
C MET A 80 3.12 15.21 -10.14
N PRO A 81 2.02 15.68 -10.78
CA PRO A 81 1.97 17.01 -11.35
C PRO A 81 2.36 18.08 -10.32
N GLY A 82 3.19 19.04 -10.72
CA GLY A 82 3.75 20.07 -9.84
C GLY A 82 2.71 20.79 -8.97
N PRO A 83 1.55 21.24 -9.51
CA PRO A 83 0.49 21.84 -8.71
C PRO A 83 -0.05 20.91 -7.62
N HIS A 84 -0.21 19.61 -7.89
CA HIS A 84 -0.73 18.65 -6.91
C HIS A 84 0.28 18.37 -5.80
N ALA A 85 1.57 18.25 -6.14
CA ALA A 85 2.62 18.08 -5.15
C ALA A 85 2.73 19.30 -4.22
N ARG A 86 2.59 20.52 -4.76
CA ARG A 86 2.52 21.75 -3.95
C ARG A 86 1.29 21.80 -3.07
N PHE A 87 0.12 21.47 -3.62
CA PHE A 87 -1.12 21.37 -2.84
C PHE A 87 -0.97 20.44 -1.63
N LEU A 88 -0.40 19.24 -1.81
CA LEU A 88 -0.16 18.33 -0.69
C LEU A 88 0.83 18.88 0.34
N LYS A 89 1.83 19.65 -0.08
CA LYS A 89 2.77 20.32 0.83
C LYS A 89 2.07 21.41 1.63
N ASP A 90 1.25 22.22 0.98
CA ASP A 90 0.55 23.34 1.61
C ASP A 90 -0.52 22.83 2.58
N VAL A 91 -1.31 21.82 2.18
CA VAL A 91 -2.30 21.15 3.04
C VAL A 91 -1.64 20.53 4.27
N ALA A 92 -0.46 19.90 4.12
CA ALA A 92 0.25 19.32 5.26
C ALA A 92 0.72 20.37 6.29
N GLY A 93 0.86 21.64 5.91
CA GLY A 93 1.19 22.73 6.83
C GLY A 93 0.00 23.31 7.58
N VAL A 94 -1.24 23.05 7.13
CA VAL A 94 -2.46 23.66 7.69
C VAL A 94 -3.47 22.65 8.21
N ALA A 95 -3.37 21.39 7.82
CA ALA A 95 -4.26 20.33 8.27
C ALA A 95 -4.16 20.15 9.79
N ASN A 96 -5.30 20.27 10.47
CA ASN A 96 -5.40 20.21 11.93
C ASN A 96 -6.62 19.41 12.42
N ILE A 97 -7.23 18.60 11.53
CA ILE A 97 -8.47 17.87 11.83
C ILE A 97 -8.26 16.95 13.02
N ARG A 98 -7.15 16.19 13.03
CA ARG A 98 -6.86 15.26 14.10
C ARG A 98 -6.69 15.97 15.44
N GLU A 99 -5.88 17.03 15.50
CA GLU A 99 -5.65 17.83 16.71
C GLU A 99 -6.96 18.47 17.21
N PHE A 100 -7.80 18.93 16.28
CA PHE A 100 -9.11 19.48 16.60
C PHE A 100 -10.02 18.42 17.26
N VAL A 101 -10.10 17.22 16.70
CA VAL A 101 -10.90 16.12 17.28
C VAL A 101 -10.29 15.65 18.62
N GLU A 102 -8.96 15.56 18.73
CA GLU A 102 -8.26 15.17 19.96
C GLU A 102 -8.49 16.15 21.12
N SER A 103 -8.67 17.45 20.84
CA SER A 103 -9.01 18.46 21.85
C SER A 103 -10.49 18.47 22.25
N HIS A 104 -11.38 17.92 21.41
CA HIS A 104 -12.84 17.89 21.63
C HIS A 104 -13.38 16.48 21.87
N LYS A 105 -12.65 15.66 22.63
CA LYS A 105 -13.05 14.26 22.93
C LYS A 105 -14.39 14.13 23.65
N GLN A 106 -14.93 15.20 24.24
CA GLN A 106 -16.28 15.16 24.81
C GLN A 106 -17.38 15.09 23.74
N ASP A 107 -17.11 15.60 22.53
CA ASP A 107 -18.02 15.46 21.39
C ASP A 107 -17.86 14.07 20.76
N ARG A 108 -18.75 13.18 21.18
CA ARG A 108 -18.76 11.79 20.74
C ARG A 108 -19.08 11.64 19.25
N GLN A 109 -19.93 12.51 18.69
CA GLN A 109 -20.32 12.47 17.29
C GLN A 109 -19.16 12.89 16.39
N LEU A 110 -18.43 13.93 16.78
CA LEU A 110 -17.21 14.36 16.09
C LEU A 110 -16.16 13.25 16.07
N CYS A 111 -15.89 12.62 17.22
CA CYS A 111 -14.95 11.49 17.31
C CYS A 111 -15.38 10.33 16.40
N LEU A 112 -16.67 9.98 16.43
CA LEU A 112 -17.23 8.90 15.61
C LEU A 112 -17.08 9.19 14.12
N ALA A 113 -17.38 10.41 13.68
CA ALA A 113 -17.29 10.79 12.27
C ALA A 113 -15.84 10.72 11.76
N TYR A 114 -14.88 11.20 12.54
CA TYR A 114 -13.46 11.09 12.21
C TYR A 114 -12.99 9.63 12.14
N ASP A 115 -13.34 8.82 13.14
CA ASP A 115 -13.00 7.39 13.19
C ASP A 115 -13.64 6.61 12.02
N ALA A 116 -14.85 6.99 11.60
CA ALA A 116 -15.51 6.43 10.43
C ALA A 116 -14.76 6.74 9.12
N CYS A 117 -14.23 7.96 8.96
CA CYS A 117 -13.39 8.31 7.81
C CYS A 117 -12.14 7.42 7.73
N LEU A 118 -11.46 7.19 8.85
CA LEU A 118 -10.31 6.28 8.92
C LEU A 118 -10.72 4.84 8.59
N ALA A 119 -11.89 4.39 9.06
CA ALA A 119 -12.38 3.05 8.80
C ALA A 119 -12.64 2.83 7.30
N MET A 120 -13.27 3.81 6.64
CA MET A 120 -13.50 3.77 5.20
C MET A 120 -12.20 3.78 4.40
N LEU A 121 -11.21 4.57 4.82
CA LEU A 121 -9.90 4.58 4.17
C LEU A 121 -9.16 3.23 4.34
N SER A 122 -9.28 2.59 5.51
CA SER A 122 -8.77 1.24 5.74
C SER A 122 -9.46 0.21 4.86
N ALA A 123 -10.80 0.25 4.78
CA ALA A 123 -11.57 -0.66 3.93
C ALA A 123 -11.22 -0.52 2.45
N PHE A 124 -11.01 0.72 1.98
CA PHE A 124 -10.51 0.97 0.62
C PHE A 124 -9.15 0.30 0.38
N ARG A 125 -8.22 0.37 1.36
CA ARG A 125 -6.91 -0.30 1.28
C ARG A 125 -7.04 -1.82 1.29
N ASP A 126 -7.98 -2.39 2.03
CA ASP A 126 -8.25 -3.83 2.00
C ASP A 126 -8.74 -4.30 0.63
N LYS A 127 -9.69 -3.58 0.02
CA LYS A 127 -10.14 -3.89 -1.36
C LYS A 127 -8.98 -3.71 -2.36
N HIS A 128 -8.10 -2.72 -2.18
CA HIS A 128 -6.90 -2.58 -3.01
C HIS A 128 -5.92 -3.76 -2.85
N ILE A 129 -5.72 -4.28 -1.63
CA ILE A 129 -4.94 -5.51 -1.39
C ILE A 129 -5.57 -6.72 -2.10
N ALA A 130 -6.91 -6.82 -2.10
CA ALA A 130 -7.63 -7.88 -2.82
C ALA A 130 -7.41 -7.78 -4.34
N ILE A 131 -7.50 -6.58 -4.91
CA ILE A 131 -7.20 -6.31 -6.33
C ILE A 131 -5.76 -6.73 -6.65
N VAL A 132 -4.78 -6.28 -5.86
CA VAL A 132 -3.37 -6.64 -6.05
C VAL A 132 -3.16 -8.16 -5.96
N THR A 133 -3.85 -8.82 -5.04
CA THR A 133 -3.79 -10.28 -4.90
C THR A 133 -4.31 -10.97 -6.16
N ARG A 134 -5.49 -10.56 -6.64
CA ARG A 134 -6.15 -11.16 -7.82
C ARG A 134 -5.38 -10.94 -9.11
N TYR A 135 -4.83 -9.75 -9.33
CA TYR A 135 -4.27 -9.36 -10.62
C TYR A 135 -2.75 -9.46 -10.71
N ILE A 136 -2.03 -9.48 -9.59
CA ILE A 136 -0.56 -9.56 -9.59
C ILE A 136 -0.10 -10.87 -8.97
N ILE A 137 -0.57 -11.19 -7.77
CA ILE A 137 -0.03 -12.32 -7.00
C ILE A 137 -0.47 -13.67 -7.57
N LEU A 138 -1.78 -13.86 -7.79
CA LEU A 138 -2.29 -15.12 -8.34
C LEU A 138 -1.71 -15.43 -9.73
N PRO A 139 -1.70 -14.49 -10.70
CA PRO A 139 -1.11 -14.74 -12.02
C PRO A 139 0.40 -15.00 -11.94
N SER A 140 1.14 -14.27 -11.10
CA SER A 140 2.58 -14.49 -10.92
C SER A 140 2.90 -15.87 -10.35
N ARG A 141 2.07 -16.37 -9.43
CA ARG A 141 2.20 -17.73 -8.87
C ARG A 141 1.89 -18.79 -9.92
N GLU A 142 0.86 -18.59 -10.73
CA GLU A 142 0.50 -19.53 -11.80
C GLU A 142 1.57 -19.62 -12.88
N VAL A 143 2.12 -18.49 -13.34
CA VAL A 143 3.24 -18.48 -14.29
C VAL A 143 4.45 -19.22 -13.72
N ARG A 144 4.79 -19.01 -12.44
CA ARG A 144 5.88 -19.73 -11.76
C ARG A 144 5.60 -21.24 -11.65
N ALA A 145 4.36 -21.65 -11.43
CA ALA A 145 3.98 -23.06 -11.38
C ALA A 145 4.09 -23.72 -12.76
N ARG A 146 3.56 -23.08 -13.81
CA ARG A 146 3.62 -23.55 -15.20
C ARG A 146 5.04 -23.61 -15.77
N SER A 147 5.92 -22.70 -15.35
CA SER A 147 7.34 -22.71 -15.78
C SER A 147 8.17 -23.80 -15.08
N ARG A 148 7.70 -24.35 -13.95
CA ARG A 148 8.33 -25.50 -13.30
C ARG A 148 7.92 -26.85 -13.90
N SER A 149 6.82 -26.91 -14.65
CA SER A 149 6.28 -28.13 -15.26
C SER A 149 6.55 -28.29 -16.75
N ARG A 150 7.19 -27.31 -17.42
CA ARG A 150 7.61 -27.40 -18.83
C ARG A 150 9.08 -27.82 -18.95
N SER A 151 9.36 -28.76 -19.84
CA SER A 151 10.73 -29.10 -20.25
C SER A 151 11.42 -27.91 -20.95
N PRO A 152 12.76 -27.82 -20.91
CA PRO A 152 13.52 -26.63 -21.34
C PRO A 152 13.30 -26.20 -22.80
N GLU A 153 12.90 -27.12 -23.69
CA GLU A 153 12.82 -26.86 -25.14
C GLU A 153 11.56 -26.07 -25.57
N ALA A 154 10.46 -26.12 -24.79
CA ALA A 154 9.20 -25.47 -25.17
C ALA A 154 9.10 -23.98 -24.77
N ALA A 155 10.19 -23.38 -24.25
CA ALA A 155 10.21 -22.02 -23.72
C ALA A 155 10.64 -20.93 -24.74
N ARG A 156 10.68 -21.27 -26.04
CA ARG A 156 10.62 -20.28 -27.13
C ARG A 156 9.12 -20.19 -27.48
N GLN A 157 8.36 -19.11 -27.34
CA GLN A 157 8.66 -17.76 -27.79
C GLN A 157 7.45 -16.84 -27.45
N ARG A 158 7.59 -16.03 -26.39
CA ARG A 158 6.98 -14.69 -26.25
C ARG A 158 7.93 -13.86 -25.40
N MET A 159 8.92 -13.29 -26.07
CA MET A 159 9.90 -12.41 -25.43
C MET A 159 9.25 -11.06 -25.18
N ASN A 160 8.93 -10.76 -23.91
CA ASN A 160 8.67 -9.40 -23.49
C ASN A 160 10.01 -8.68 -23.23
N LEU A 161 10.10 -7.38 -23.50
CA LEU A 161 11.31 -6.56 -23.31
C LEU A 161 11.95 -6.74 -21.91
N ALA A 162 11.14 -6.93 -20.87
CA ALA A 162 11.59 -7.18 -19.50
C ALA A 162 12.22 -8.57 -19.27
N VAL A 163 12.01 -9.53 -20.17
CA VAL A 163 12.60 -10.89 -20.12
C VAL A 163 13.86 -10.95 -20.97
N ALA A 164 13.91 -10.23 -22.09
CA ALA A 164 15.03 -10.23 -23.03
C ALA A 164 16.35 -9.72 -22.39
N SER A 165 16.27 -8.75 -21.47
CA SER A 165 17.44 -8.20 -20.78
C SER A 165 18.08 -9.17 -19.79
N ARG A 166 17.29 -10.01 -19.11
CA ARG A 166 17.82 -11.05 -18.19
C ARG A 166 18.65 -12.11 -18.90
N GLN A 167 18.33 -12.42 -20.16
CA GLN A 167 19.01 -13.48 -20.92
C GLN A 167 20.34 -13.00 -21.53
N ARG A 168 20.53 -11.68 -21.70
CA ARG A 168 21.80 -11.11 -22.17
C ARG A 168 22.90 -11.17 -21.11
N GLN A 169 22.55 -11.03 -19.83
CA GLN A 169 23.52 -11.12 -18.73
C GLN A 169 23.93 -12.56 -18.38
N SER A 170 23.04 -13.55 -18.56
CA SER A 170 23.38 -14.96 -18.27
C SER A 170 24.42 -15.55 -19.23
N ASN A 171 24.56 -14.98 -20.44
CA ASN A 171 25.54 -15.46 -21.42
C ASN A 171 26.88 -14.71 -21.38
N ALA A 172 26.97 -13.58 -20.68
CA ALA A 172 28.19 -12.75 -20.63
C ALA A 172 29.04 -12.99 -19.37
N GLN A 173 28.50 -13.66 -18.35
CA GLN A 173 29.24 -13.99 -17.14
C GLN A 173 28.91 -15.42 -16.72
N GLY A 174 29.76 -16.35 -17.15
CA GLY A 174 29.84 -17.69 -16.60
C GLY A 174 30.32 -17.62 -15.15
N ASN A 175 29.41 -17.35 -14.23
CA ASN A 175 29.62 -17.55 -12.81
C ASN A 175 28.47 -18.38 -12.25
N ASN A 176 28.85 -19.56 -11.75
CA ASN A 176 28.06 -20.41 -10.87
C ASN A 176 27.50 -19.59 -9.71
N LEU A 177 26.25 -19.14 -9.83
CA LEU A 177 25.44 -18.76 -8.69
C LEU A 177 24.49 -19.91 -8.44
N GLU A 178 24.90 -20.71 -7.47
CA GLU A 178 24.15 -21.76 -6.83
C GLU A 178 22.68 -21.38 -6.67
N ALA A 179 21.83 -22.36 -6.95
CA ALA A 179 20.40 -22.34 -6.78
C ALA A 179 20.01 -22.07 -5.32
N THR A 180 20.04 -20.81 -4.89
CA THR A 180 19.41 -20.36 -3.65
C THR A 180 17.93 -20.13 -3.93
N GLY A 181 17.15 -21.19 -3.75
CA GLY A 181 15.68 -21.21 -3.76
C GLY A 181 15.03 -20.39 -2.63
N LYS A 182 15.54 -19.20 -2.31
CA LYS A 182 14.88 -18.28 -1.40
C LYS A 182 13.75 -17.58 -2.15
N ASN A 183 12.56 -17.60 -1.57
CA ASN A 183 11.35 -16.93 -2.05
C ASN A 183 11.65 -15.51 -2.56
N LYS A 184 11.82 -15.35 -3.88
CA LYS A 184 11.93 -14.03 -4.52
C LYS A 184 10.66 -13.26 -4.15
N LYS A 185 10.79 -12.28 -3.25
CA LYS A 185 9.68 -11.45 -2.77
C LYS A 185 9.07 -10.75 -3.99
N LEU A 186 7.74 -10.75 -4.08
CA LEU A 186 7.05 -10.04 -5.16
C LEU A 186 7.26 -8.55 -4.95
N THR A 187 7.91 -7.92 -5.92
CA THR A 187 8.12 -6.47 -5.96
C THR A 187 7.02 -5.81 -6.78
N GLY A 188 6.53 -4.67 -6.31
CA GLY A 188 5.63 -3.81 -7.07
C GLY A 188 6.36 -3.11 -8.20
N THR A 189 5.62 -2.51 -9.13
CA THR A 189 6.15 -1.70 -10.24
C THR A 189 6.90 -0.44 -9.75
N GLY A 190 6.53 0.06 -8.57
CA GLY A 190 7.27 1.12 -7.87
C GLY A 190 8.54 0.64 -7.16
N GLY A 191 8.86 -0.67 -7.19
CA GLY A 191 10.06 -1.23 -6.57
C GLY A 191 9.91 -1.63 -5.09
N THR A 192 8.75 -1.41 -4.47
CA THR A 192 8.50 -1.80 -3.07
C THR A 192 8.19 -3.29 -2.93
N ALA A 193 8.44 -3.86 -1.75
CA ALA A 193 7.94 -5.19 -1.41
C ALA A 193 6.41 -5.14 -1.29
N LEU A 194 5.71 -5.71 -2.27
CA LEU A 194 4.31 -5.38 -2.58
C LEU A 194 3.36 -5.61 -1.38
N ILE A 195 3.35 -6.82 -0.81
CA ILE A 195 2.46 -7.15 0.30
C ILE A 195 2.84 -6.44 1.62
N PRO A 196 4.11 -6.46 2.07
CA PRO A 196 4.49 -5.74 3.28
C PRO A 196 4.15 -4.25 3.24
N PHE A 197 4.40 -3.59 2.10
CA PHE A 197 4.10 -2.18 1.92
C PHE A 197 2.60 -1.88 2.02
N LEU A 198 1.76 -2.62 1.29
CA LEU A 198 0.31 -2.39 1.30
C LEU A 198 -0.32 -2.67 2.67
N LYS A 199 0.12 -3.73 3.35
CA LYS A 199 -0.35 -4.06 4.70
C LYS A 199 0.06 -3.00 5.71
N GLN A 200 1.32 -2.56 5.66
CA GLN A 200 1.81 -1.50 6.54
C GLN A 200 1.03 -0.20 6.32
N ALA A 201 0.83 0.23 5.07
CA ALA A 201 0.08 1.44 4.77
C ALA A 201 -1.36 1.37 5.30
N ARG A 202 -2.02 0.21 5.19
CA ARG A 202 -3.34 0.00 5.79
C ARG A 202 -3.31 0.05 7.32
N ASP A 203 -2.37 -0.65 7.94
CA ASP A 203 -2.29 -0.70 9.41
C ASP A 203 -1.99 0.71 9.99
N GLU A 204 -1.19 1.51 9.28
CA GLU A 204 -0.91 2.92 9.59
C GLU A 204 -2.16 3.80 9.53
N THR A 205 -3.15 3.50 8.67
CA THR A 205 -4.44 4.21 8.62
C THR A 205 -5.19 4.16 9.94
N GLY A 206 -5.06 3.07 10.70
CA GLY A 206 -5.78 2.90 11.96
C GLY A 206 -5.05 3.47 13.19
N GLU A 207 -3.81 3.93 13.03
CA GLU A 207 -3.02 4.47 14.13
C GLU A 207 -3.51 5.81 14.73
N PRO A 208 -4.10 6.75 13.95
CA PRO A 208 -4.56 8.03 14.47
C PRO A 208 -6.00 8.00 14.99
N ALA A 209 -6.69 6.84 14.98
CA ALA A 209 -8.07 6.74 15.49
C ALA A 209 -8.18 7.20 16.94
N ILE A 210 -9.24 7.91 17.31
CA ILE A 210 -9.36 8.51 18.64
C ILE A 210 -9.74 7.45 19.67
N GLU A 211 -10.67 6.57 19.31
CA GLU A 211 -11.24 5.65 20.26
C GLU A 211 -10.51 4.31 20.30
N GLU A 212 -10.38 3.77 21.50
CA GLU A 212 -9.62 2.53 21.69
C GLU A 212 -10.32 1.33 21.04
N TRP A 213 -11.66 1.30 21.04
CA TRP A 213 -12.41 0.25 20.36
C TRP A 213 -12.19 0.32 18.84
N THR A 214 -12.17 1.52 18.24
CA THR A 214 -11.89 1.72 16.81
C THR A 214 -10.49 1.22 16.46
N ARG A 215 -9.48 1.63 17.25
CA ARG A 215 -8.09 1.13 17.10
C ARG A 215 -8.02 -0.39 17.17
N ARG A 216 -8.77 -1.01 18.09
CA ARG A 216 -8.82 -2.47 18.25
C ARG A 216 -9.56 -3.15 17.10
N PHE A 217 -10.65 -2.57 16.61
CA PHE A 217 -11.44 -3.06 15.48
C PHE A 217 -10.59 -3.08 14.20
N MET A 218 -9.95 -1.95 13.87
CA MET A 218 -9.05 -1.83 12.72
C MET A 218 -7.81 -2.74 12.83
N LYS A 219 -7.35 -3.05 14.05
CA LYS A 219 -6.31 -4.07 14.27
C LYS A 219 -6.84 -5.50 14.21
N ARG A 220 -8.14 -5.75 14.43
CA ARG A 220 -8.75 -7.09 14.49
C ARG A 220 -9.18 -7.62 13.12
N THR A 221 -9.61 -6.77 12.20
CA THR A 221 -9.80 -7.13 10.78
C THR A 221 -8.53 -7.73 10.14
N ASN A 222 -7.37 -7.61 10.81
CA ASN A 222 -6.09 -8.23 10.44
C ASN A 222 -5.94 -9.71 10.78
N LYS A 223 -6.82 -10.31 11.59
CA LYS A 223 -6.82 -11.75 11.81
C LYS A 223 -7.89 -12.37 10.93
N PRO A 224 -7.53 -13.15 9.89
CA PRO A 224 -8.51 -14.01 9.26
C PRO A 224 -9.03 -14.95 10.36
N GLU A 225 -10.32 -14.88 10.67
CA GLU A 225 -11.00 -15.97 11.34
C GLU A 225 -10.80 -17.21 10.47
N GLY A 226 -10.03 -18.17 10.98
CA GLY A 226 -9.68 -19.37 10.23
C GLY A 226 -8.18 -19.55 10.00
N LYS A 227 -7.45 -19.81 11.09
CA LYS A 227 -6.49 -20.92 11.19
C LYS A 227 -5.89 -20.97 12.60
N GLY A 228 -6.46 -21.83 13.45
CA GLY A 228 -5.76 -22.35 14.63
C GLY A 228 -6.37 -22.12 16.01
N ASP A 229 -7.64 -21.72 16.14
CA ASP A 229 -8.29 -21.76 17.46
C ASP A 229 -8.84 -23.17 17.73
N PHE A 230 -8.17 -23.86 18.65
CA PHE A 230 -8.47 -25.20 19.15
C PHE A 230 -9.75 -25.24 20.03
N PHE A 231 -10.42 -24.10 20.25
CA PHE A 231 -11.68 -24.03 20.99
C PHE A 231 -12.85 -23.85 20.04
N LEU A 232 -13.31 -24.97 19.46
CA LEU A 232 -14.71 -25.08 19.05
C LEU A 232 -15.58 -25.04 20.32
N GLY A 233 -16.57 -24.14 20.33
CA GLY A 233 -17.76 -24.31 21.18
C GLY A 233 -18.08 -23.11 22.08
N LYS A 234 -18.56 -22.02 21.47
CA LYS A 234 -19.79 -21.33 21.92
C LYS A 234 -20.19 -20.32 20.85
N SER A 235 -21.36 -20.54 20.26
CA SER A 235 -22.09 -19.57 19.47
C SER A 235 -22.62 -18.50 20.43
N ASP A 236 -21.92 -17.38 20.54
CA ASP A 236 -22.49 -16.21 21.21
C ASP A 236 -23.43 -15.49 20.23
N LEU A 237 -24.67 -15.35 20.67
CA LEU A 237 -25.80 -14.74 19.97
C LEU A 237 -25.47 -13.31 19.51
N PRO A 238 -26.03 -12.83 18.38
CA PRO A 238 -25.80 -11.47 17.93
C PRO A 238 -26.41 -10.49 18.94
N GLY A 239 -25.55 -9.67 19.56
CA GLY A 239 -25.97 -8.45 20.24
C GLY A 239 -26.60 -7.47 19.24
N PRO A 240 -27.36 -6.48 19.71
CA PRO A 240 -28.15 -5.61 18.84
C PRO A 240 -27.23 -4.90 17.85
N GLY A 241 -27.43 -5.19 16.57
CA GLY A 241 -26.76 -4.51 15.47
C GLY A 241 -27.09 -3.04 15.52
N VAL A 242 -26.09 -2.21 15.79
CA VAL A 242 -26.19 -0.77 15.58
C VAL A 242 -26.04 -0.55 14.08
N GLU A 243 -27.16 -0.59 13.36
CA GLU A 243 -27.24 -0.08 12.00
C GLU A 243 -26.95 1.42 12.04
N VAL A 244 -25.76 1.80 11.58
CA VAL A 244 -25.42 3.21 11.36
C VAL A 244 -25.89 3.56 9.96
N GLU A 245 -27.12 4.06 9.86
CA GLU A 245 -27.68 4.58 8.61
C GLU A 245 -27.05 5.96 8.31
N VAL A 246 -26.03 5.98 7.42
CA VAL A 246 -25.41 7.23 6.96
C VAL A 246 -26.12 7.68 5.68
N SER A 247 -27.08 8.59 5.81
CA SER A 247 -27.77 9.20 4.67
C SER A 247 -26.90 10.29 4.01
N GLY A 248 -26.13 9.91 3.00
CA GLY A 248 -25.48 10.84 2.08
C GLY A 248 -26.25 11.00 0.76
N LEU A 249 -26.12 12.15 0.10
CA LEU A 249 -26.76 12.50 -1.20
C LEU A 249 -26.33 11.62 -2.40
N ALA A 250 -25.62 10.51 -2.16
CA ALA A 250 -25.17 9.58 -3.18
C ALA A 250 -25.21 8.14 -2.64
N GLY A 251 -26.42 7.60 -2.43
CA GLY A 251 -26.65 6.18 -2.19
C GLY A 251 -26.13 5.64 -0.84
N THR A 252 -26.92 4.78 -0.23
CA THR A 252 -26.54 4.07 1.00
C THR A 252 -25.44 3.06 0.67
N TRP A 253 -24.27 3.17 1.28
CA TRP A 253 -23.24 2.14 1.25
C TRP A 253 -23.22 1.47 2.61
N THR A 254 -23.74 0.25 2.70
CA THR A 254 -23.62 -0.59 3.88
C THR A 254 -22.29 -1.34 3.81
N VAL A 255 -21.63 -1.50 4.96
CA VAL A 255 -20.32 -2.16 5.09
C VAL A 255 -20.38 -3.64 4.71
N ASP A 256 -21.57 -4.24 4.74
CA ASP A 256 -21.81 -5.66 4.50
C ASP A 256 -22.14 -6.03 3.04
N ASP A 257 -22.29 -5.04 2.15
CA ASP A 257 -22.64 -5.31 0.76
C ASP A 257 -21.38 -5.68 -0.06
N ASP A 258 -21.07 -6.97 -0.10
CA ASP A 258 -20.14 -7.57 -1.07
C ASP A 258 -20.70 -7.59 -2.52
N ILE A 259 -21.83 -6.93 -2.78
CA ILE A 259 -22.53 -6.89 -4.07
C ILE A 259 -22.87 -5.44 -4.44
N GLY A 260 -21.87 -4.71 -4.93
CA GLY A 260 -22.03 -3.30 -5.34
C GLY A 260 -20.90 -2.84 -6.26
N GLY A 261 -20.69 -3.55 -7.36
CA GLY A 261 -19.65 -3.21 -8.35
C GLY A 261 -20.19 -2.41 -9.53
N ILE A 262 -19.47 -1.35 -9.90
CA ILE A 262 -19.71 -0.43 -11.04
C ILE A 262 -19.64 -1.10 -12.45
N CYS A 263 -19.56 -2.44 -12.50
CA CYS A 263 -19.44 -3.20 -13.74
C CYS A 263 -20.56 -4.26 -13.85
N HIS A 264 -21.81 -3.80 -13.82
CA HIS A 264 -22.93 -4.57 -14.36
C HIS A 264 -23.63 -3.72 -15.43
N TYR A 265 -23.26 -3.99 -16.68
CA TYR A 265 -24.08 -3.79 -17.87
C TYR A 265 -24.10 -5.11 -18.63
#